data_AF-A0A6G3WIE9-F1
#
_entry.id   AF-A0A6G3WIE9-F1
#
_cell.length_a   1.000
_cell.length_b   1.000
_cell.length_c   1.000
_cell.angle_alpha   90.00
_cell.angle_beta   90.00
_cell.angle_gamma   90.00
#
_symmetry.space_group_name_H-M   'P 1'
#
loop_
_entity.id
_entity.type
_entity.pdbx_description
1 polymer ?
#
loop_
_entity_poly.entity_id
_entity_poly.type
_entity_poly.pdbx_seq_one_letter_code
_entity_poly.pdbx_strand_id
1 'polypeptide(L)'
;ATYSFLPVVEAYASTAGVTVERRDISLAGRIIASFPEHLKAEQRIDDALAEIGELARTPGANIIKLPNISASIPQLKAAIAELQEQGYALPDYPDDPQT
;
A
#
# COMPACT_ATOMS: atom_id res chain seq x y z
N ALA A 1 15.00 1.79 -5.08
CA ALA A 1 15.12 3.26 -5.11
C ALA A 1 14.70 3.88 -3.77
N THR A 2 13.42 3.83 -3.39
CA THR A 2 12.91 4.46 -2.15
C THR A 2 13.68 4.06 -0.89
N TYR A 3 13.95 2.76 -0.69
CA TYR A 3 14.75 2.27 0.44
C TYR A 3 16.14 2.94 0.59
N SER A 4 16.76 3.34 -0.52
CA SER A 4 18.07 4.01 -0.50
C SER A 4 17.96 5.52 -0.36
N PHE A 5 16.95 6.14 -0.98
CA PHE A 5 16.89 7.60 -1.10
C PHE A 5 16.02 8.25 -0.02
N LEU A 6 15.01 7.56 0.50
CA LEU A 6 14.14 8.08 1.56
C LEU A 6 14.92 8.51 2.82
N PRO A 7 15.91 7.74 3.34
CA PRO A 7 16.68 8.18 4.50
C PRO A 7 17.47 9.47 4.27
N VAL A 8 17.92 9.72 3.03
CA VAL A 8 18.60 10.96 2.66
C VAL A 8 17.61 12.13 2.66
N VAL A 9 16.41 11.94 2.09
CA VAL A 9 15.35 12.96 2.07
C VAL A 9 14.92 13.32 3.49
N GLU A 10 14.70 12.33 4.36
CA GLU A 10 14.35 12.52 5.77
C GLU A 10 15.42 13.31 6.53
N ALA A 11 16.69 12.93 6.37
CA ALA A 11 17.81 13.61 7.03
C ALA A 11 17.86 15.10 6.65
N TYR A 12 17.74 15.44 5.36
CA TYR A 12 17.76 16.82 4.90
C TYR A 12 16.50 17.60 5.31
N ALA A 13 15.30 17.02 5.15
CA ALA A 13 14.04 17.70 5.48
C ALA A 13 13.93 18.03 6.97
N SER A 14 14.44 17.16 7.84
CA SER A 14 14.42 17.36 9.29
C SER A 14 15.18 18.63 9.73
N THR A 15 16.22 19.04 9.00
CA THR A 15 16.97 20.28 9.27
C THR A 15 16.12 21.55 9.13
N ALA A 16 15.02 21.47 8.38
CA ALA A 16 14.05 22.53 8.18
C ALA A 16 12.78 22.35 9.02
N GLY A 17 12.75 21.37 9.93
CA GLY A 17 11.57 21.03 10.74
C GLY A 17 10.43 20.39 9.94
N VAL A 18 10.73 19.84 8.76
CA VAL A 18 9.74 19.15 7.92
C VAL A 18 9.78 17.65 8.20
N THR A 19 8.64 17.09 8.60
CA THR A 19 8.49 15.65 8.80
C THR A 19 8.18 14.97 7.47
N VAL A 20 8.80 13.82 7.22
CA VAL A 20 8.55 12.99 6.03
C VAL A 20 8.02 11.65 6.52
N GLU A 21 6.85 11.25 6.03
CA GLU A 21 6.23 9.98 6.39
C GLU A 21 5.98 9.12 5.15
N ARG A 22 6.13 7.80 5.31
CA ARG A 22 5.75 6.83 4.27
C ARG A 22 4.28 6.45 4.42
N ARG A 23 3.61 6.31 3.27
CA ARG A 23 2.30 5.66 3.15
C ARG A 23 2.40 4.58 2.07
N ASP A 24 1.88 3.39 2.34
CA ASP A 24 2.02 2.24 1.44
C ASP A 24 0.86 2.13 0.45
N ILE A 25 1.12 2.47 -0.81
CA ILE A 25 0.15 2.31 -1.92
C ILE A 25 0.59 1.22 -2.92
N SER A 26 1.44 0.29 -2.48
CA SER A 26 1.84 -0.87 -3.29
C SER A 26 0.64 -1.75 -3.63
N LEU A 27 0.77 -2.59 -4.66
CA LEU A 27 -0.28 -3.56 -5.00
C LEU A 27 -0.59 -4.49 -3.83
N ALA A 28 0.44 -5.07 -3.22
CA ALA A 28 0.29 -5.96 -2.07
C ALA A 28 -0.37 -5.26 -0.87
N GLY A 29 0.11 -4.07 -0.50
CA GLY A 29 -0.47 -3.30 0.60
C GLY A 29 -1.96 -3.00 0.39
N ARG A 30 -2.34 -2.58 -0.84
CA ARG A 30 -3.75 -2.32 -1.16
C ARG A 30 -4.62 -3.58 -1.09
N ILE A 31 -4.10 -4.74 -1.49
CA ILE A 31 -4.82 -6.02 -1.34
C ILE A 31 -5.02 -6.34 0.15
N ILE A 32 -3.95 -6.30 0.96
CA ILE A 32 -4.01 -6.59 2.40
C ILE A 32 -5.03 -5.69 3.11
N ALA A 33 -4.98 -4.38 2.85
CA ALA A 33 -5.88 -3.41 3.46
C ALA A 33 -7.36 -3.62 3.10
N SER A 34 -7.64 -4.27 1.96
CA SER A 34 -9.01 -4.48 1.47
C SER A 34 -9.71 -5.70 2.07
N PHE A 35 -8.98 -6.61 2.73
CA PHE A 35 -9.53 -7.87 3.27
C PHE A 35 -9.15 -8.12 4.75
N PRO A 36 -9.27 -7.15 5.66
CA PRO A 36 -8.84 -7.30 7.06
C PRO A 36 -9.53 -8.47 7.80
N GLU A 37 -10.74 -8.84 7.41
CA GLU A 37 -11.52 -9.96 7.95
C GLU A 37 -10.89 -11.32 7.67
N HIS A 38 -10.09 -11.45 6.61
CA HIS A 38 -9.32 -12.65 6.27
C HIS A 38 -7.98 -12.72 7.01
N LEU A 39 -7.60 -11.68 7.75
CA LEU A 39 -6.27 -11.52 8.30
C LEU A 39 -6.26 -11.60 9.82
N LYS A 40 -5.17 -12.15 10.35
CA LYS A 40 -4.86 -12.04 11.78
C LYS A 40 -4.59 -10.58 12.14
N ALA A 41 -4.79 -10.22 13.40
CA ALA A 41 -4.68 -8.83 13.83
C ALA A 41 -3.30 -8.22 13.51
N GLU A 42 -2.23 -9.01 13.63
CA GLU A 42 -0.85 -8.63 13.32
C GLU A 42 -0.53 -8.49 11.82
N GLN A 43 -1.36 -9.05 10.94
CA GLN A 43 -1.21 -8.96 9.48
C GLN A 43 -1.96 -7.76 8.90
N ARG A 44 -2.87 -7.16 9.67
CA ARG A 44 -3.69 -6.04 9.20
C ARG A 44 -2.83 -4.78 9.11
N ILE A 45 -3.10 -4.01 8.08
CA ILE A 45 -2.52 -2.68 7.87
C ILE A 45 -3.66 -1.71 7.56
N ASP A 46 -3.42 -0.43 7.82
CA ASP A 46 -4.39 0.62 7.51
C ASP A 46 -4.54 0.83 5.99
N ASP A 47 -5.72 1.29 5.56
CA ASP A 47 -5.96 1.68 4.17
C ASP A 47 -5.33 3.05 3.88
N ALA A 48 -4.02 3.01 3.65
CA ALA A 48 -3.23 4.19 3.32
C ALA A 48 -3.72 4.91 2.04
N LEU A 49 -4.36 4.22 1.10
CA LEU A 49 -4.88 4.85 -0.11
C LEU A 49 -6.11 5.71 0.21
N ALA A 50 -7.02 5.20 1.02
CA ALA A 50 -8.17 5.97 1.51
C ALA A 50 -7.72 7.17 2.36
N GLU A 51 -6.78 6.98 3.28
CA GLU A 51 -6.22 8.06 4.10
C GLU A 51 -5.59 9.18 3.26
N ILE A 52 -4.78 8.82 2.25
CA ILE A 52 -4.19 9.81 1.34
C ILE A 52 -5.28 10.51 0.52
N GLY A 53 -6.34 9.80 0.13
CA GLY A 53 -7.49 10.36 -0.57
C GLY A 53 -8.18 11.47 0.24
N GLU A 54 -8.37 11.26 1.54
CA GLU A 54 -8.91 12.29 2.43
C GLU A 54 -7.91 13.42 2.69
N LEU A 55 -6.63 13.10 2.90
CA LEU A 55 -5.58 14.11 3.07
C LEU A 55 -5.52 15.05 1.87
N ALA A 56 -5.59 14.52 0.65
CA ALA A 56 -5.52 15.28 -0.60
C ALA A 56 -6.65 16.32 -0.76
N ARG A 57 -7.72 16.23 0.03
CA ARG A 57 -8.81 17.22 0.06
C ARG A 57 -8.56 18.37 1.04
N THR A 58 -7.48 18.30 1.81
CA THR A 58 -7.12 19.30 2.81
C THR A 58 -6.08 20.29 2.25
N PRO A 59 -6.08 21.56 2.67
CA PRO A 59 -5.05 22.52 2.28
C PRO A 59 -3.63 22.17 2.75
N GLY A 60 -3.52 21.33 3.78
CA GLY A 60 -2.23 20.88 4.35
C GLY A 60 -1.58 19.72 3.61
N ALA A 61 -2.21 19.20 2.54
CA ALA A 61 -1.69 18.07 1.80
C ALA A 61 -0.36 18.41 1.11
N ASN A 62 0.69 17.67 1.46
CA ASN A 62 1.96 17.66 0.74
C ASN A 62 2.36 16.21 0.43
N ILE A 63 2.17 15.81 -0.83
CA ILE A 63 2.28 14.40 -1.25
C ILE A 63 3.30 14.28 -2.37
N ILE A 64 4.35 13.49 -2.14
CA ILE A 64 5.32 13.10 -3.19
C ILE A 64 4.91 11.74 -3.75
N LYS A 65 4.39 11.72 -4.98
CA LYS A 65 3.90 10.51 -5.65
C LYS A 65 4.93 9.91 -6.61
N LEU A 66 5.37 8.69 -6.31
CA LEU A 66 6.23 7.89 -7.21
C LEU A 66 5.38 6.98 -8.11
N PRO A 67 5.87 6.51 -9.28
CA PRO A 67 5.18 5.53 -10.10
C PRO A 67 4.77 4.26 -9.33
N ASN A 68 3.59 3.71 -9.64
CA ASN A 68 3.06 2.49 -9.01
C ASN A 68 2.37 1.60 -10.05
N ILE A 69 2.06 0.36 -9.67
CA ILE A 69 1.42 -0.63 -10.54
C ILE A 69 -0.08 -0.34 -10.68
N SER A 70 -0.53 -0.16 -11.91
CA SER A 70 -1.92 -0.36 -12.34
C SER A 70 -2.06 -1.82 -12.80
N ALA A 71 -2.53 -2.69 -11.90
CA ALA A 71 -2.39 -4.14 -12.06
C ALA A 71 -3.30 -4.68 -13.16
N SER A 72 -2.74 -5.49 -14.06
CA SER A 72 -3.51 -6.40 -14.90
C SER A 72 -4.00 -7.61 -14.09
N ILE A 73 -4.93 -8.39 -14.64
CA ILE A 73 -5.44 -9.62 -13.98
C ILE A 73 -4.28 -10.59 -13.65
N PRO A 74 -3.33 -10.91 -14.55
CA PRO A 74 -2.19 -11.76 -14.20
C PRO A 74 -1.33 -11.23 -13.04
N GLN A 75 -1.12 -9.91 -12.98
CA GLN A 75 -0.35 -9.29 -11.88
C GLN A 75 -1.09 -9.34 -10.55
N LEU A 76 -2.41 -9.14 -10.57
CA LEU A 76 -3.25 -9.28 -9.38
C LEU A 76 -3.20 -10.70 -8.83
N LYS A 77 -3.40 -11.71 -9.68
CA LYS A 77 -3.33 -13.13 -9.27
C LYS A 77 -1.95 -13.51 -8.73
N ALA A 78 -0.88 -13.05 -9.38
CA ALA A 78 0.48 -13.30 -8.92
C ALA A 78 0.72 -12.69 -7.52
N ALA A 79 0.26 -11.46 -7.28
CA ALA A 79 0.38 -10.82 -5.98
C ALA A 79 -0.44 -11.53 -4.89
N ILE A 80 -1.65 -12.00 -5.21
CA ILE A 80 -2.48 -12.80 -4.30
C ILE A 80 -1.75 -14.11 -3.94
N ALA A 81 -1.24 -14.83 -4.94
CA ALA A 81 -0.51 -16.08 -4.73
C ALA A 81 0.74 -15.88 -3.86
N GLU A 82 1.54 -14.85 -4.12
CA GLU A 82 2.73 -14.53 -3.31
C GLU A 82 2.35 -14.22 -1.85
N LEU A 83 1.26 -13.48 -1.61
CA LEU A 83 0.78 -13.20 -0.27
C LEU A 83 0.25 -14.46 0.44
N GLN A 84 -0.44 -15.34 -0.28
CA GLN A 84 -0.89 -16.62 0.26
C GLN A 84 0.30 -17.51 0.65
N GLU A 85 1.37 -17.57 -0.15
CA GLU A 85 2.62 -18.26 0.18
C GLU A 85 3.28 -17.70 1.45
N GLN A 86 3.10 -16.39 1.71
CA GLN A 86 3.56 -15.72 2.93
C GLN A 86 2.59 -15.89 4.12
N GLY A 87 1.49 -16.62 3.97
CA GLY A 87 0.56 -16.97 5.04
C GLY A 87 -0.58 -15.97 5.27
N TYR A 88 -0.86 -15.07 4.31
CA TYR A 88 -2.07 -14.26 4.32
C TYR A 88 -3.23 -15.08 3.75
N ALA A 89 -4.30 -15.29 4.53
CA ALA A 89 -5.43 -16.15 4.14
C ALA A 89 -6.42 -15.44 3.19
N LEU A 90 -5.88 -14.79 2.16
CA LEU A 90 -6.62 -14.02 1.16
C LEU A 90 -7.35 -14.95 0.18
N PRO A 91 -8.54 -14.56 -0.30
CA PRO A 91 -9.26 -15.32 -1.32
C PRO A 91 -8.58 -15.23 -2.69
N ASP A 92 -8.78 -16.26 -3.51
CA ASP A 92 -8.40 -16.23 -4.92
C ASP A 92 -9.25 -15.23 -5.71
N TYR A 93 -8.70 -14.74 -6.83
CA TYR A 93 -9.48 -13.94 -7.78
C TYR A 93 -10.34 -14.86 -8.67
N PRO A 94 -11.69 -14.76 -8.64
CA PRO A 94 -12.56 -15.58 -9.47
C PRO A 94 -12.53 -15.09 -10.92
N ASP A 95 -12.16 -15.96 -11.86
CA ASP A 95 -12.25 -15.66 -13.30
C ASP A 95 -13.69 -15.57 -13.78
N ASP A 96 -14.57 -16.39 -13.21
CA ASP A 96 -15.99 -16.45 -13.51
C ASP A 96 -16.76 -16.68 -12.20
N PRO A 97 -17.25 -15.61 -11.53
CA PRO A 97 -17.92 -15.73 -10.24
C PRO A 97 -19.28 -16.41 -10.39
N GLN A 98 -19.45 -17.56 -9.72
CA GLN A 98 -20.67 -18.36 -9.76
C GLN A 98 -21.42 -18.40 -8.42
N THR A 99 -20.91 -17.73 -7.40
CA THR A 99 -21.43 -17.67 -6.02
C THR A 99 -21.07 -16.35 -5.37
#